data_AF-A0A2V5VEP8-F1
#
_entry.id   AF-A0A2V5VEP8-F1
#
_cell.length_a   1.000
_cell.length_b   1.000
_cell.length_c   1.000
_cell.angle_alpha   90.00
_cell.angle_beta   90.00
_cell.angle_gamma   90.00
#
_symmetry.space_group_name_H-M   'P 1'
#
loop_
_entity.id
_entity.type
_entity.pdbx_description
1 polymer ?
#
loop_
_entity_poly.entity_id
_entity_poly.type
_entity_poly.pdbx_seq_one_letter_code
_entity_poly.pdbx_strand_id
1 'polypeptide(L)'
;MSAVTETYSLGVPVDIGKIDQELKKLWEQSEGAMTRASLVNLAVYSEAPGSLEKNTQLIAKITENHACRAIVIGADCEPKQNRVEAWISAHCHISRAGSKQICSEQISFLLEGPCTKLLPSIVFSHLDSDLPFYLWWQGEFHDPMDPQLWAWVDRVIYDSQTWKDFDAQMRLVESAQQEAKQRIVLCDLNWTRLDKVRFALAQFFDHPASHHRFSTIDSAR
;
A
#
# COMPACT_ATOMS: atom_id res chain seq x y z
N MET A 1 2.53 -19.98 -25.12
CA MET A 1 3.25 -19.84 -23.83
C MET A 1 2.25 -20.14 -22.74
N SER A 2 2.37 -21.31 -22.11
CA SER A 2 1.45 -21.70 -21.02
C SER A 2 1.68 -20.77 -19.83
N ALA A 3 0.64 -20.05 -19.42
CA ALA A 3 0.65 -19.33 -18.16
C ALA A 3 0.84 -20.35 -17.04
N VAL A 4 2.01 -20.36 -16.42
CA VAL A 4 2.19 -21.04 -15.14
C VAL A 4 1.23 -20.33 -14.20
N THR A 5 0.17 -21.01 -13.80
CA THR A 5 -0.69 -20.55 -12.71
C THR A 5 0.14 -20.70 -11.45
N GLU A 6 0.96 -19.70 -11.16
CA GLU A 6 1.65 -19.61 -9.88
C GLU A 6 0.56 -19.48 -8.82
N THR A 7 0.39 -20.54 -8.03
CA THR A 7 -0.49 -20.53 -6.88
C THR A 7 0.17 -19.68 -5.81
N TYR A 8 -0.06 -18.37 -5.86
CA TYR A 8 0.44 -17.44 -4.84
C TYR A 8 -0.19 -17.82 -3.50
N SER A 9 0.64 -18.28 -2.56
CA SER A 9 0.26 -18.63 -1.20
C SER A 9 0.48 -17.42 -0.28
N LEU A 10 -0.38 -17.23 0.73
CA LEU A 10 -0.18 -16.23 1.79
C LEU A 10 1.12 -16.45 2.57
N GLY A 11 1.66 -17.67 2.52
CA GLY A 11 2.88 -18.07 3.19
C GLY A 11 2.64 -19.01 4.36
N VAL A 12 3.55 -18.98 5.32
CA VAL A 12 3.51 -19.83 6.52
C VAL A 12 2.72 -19.10 7.61
N PRO A 13 1.69 -19.73 8.22
CA PRO A 13 0.97 -19.14 9.34
C PRO A 13 1.88 -18.97 10.55
N VAL A 14 1.74 -17.86 11.26
CA VAL A 14 2.61 -17.50 12.38
C VAL A 14 1.82 -16.79 13.49
N ASP A 15 2.21 -17.06 14.74
CA ASP A 15 1.71 -16.30 15.88
C ASP A 15 2.23 -14.86 15.83
N ILE A 16 1.37 -13.87 16.07
CA ILE A 16 1.72 -12.43 15.98
C ILE A 16 3.00 -12.09 16.77
N GLY A 17 3.13 -12.62 17.99
CA GLY A 17 4.30 -12.37 18.84
C GLY A 17 5.61 -13.06 18.39
N LYS A 18 5.57 -13.89 17.35
CA LYS A 18 6.73 -14.62 16.81
C LYS A 18 7.12 -14.19 15.39
N ILE A 19 6.43 -13.22 14.80
CA ILE A 19 6.66 -12.78 13.41
C ILE A 19 8.13 -12.45 13.17
N ASP A 20 8.74 -11.61 14.00
CA ASP A 20 10.14 -11.21 13.81
C ASP A 20 11.12 -12.38 13.94
N GLN A 21 10.81 -13.32 14.85
CA GLN A 21 11.62 -14.51 15.05
C GLN A 21 11.54 -15.45 13.83
N GLU A 22 10.35 -15.67 13.29
CA GLU A 22 10.15 -16.54 12.13
C GLU A 22 10.66 -15.88 10.83
N LEU A 23 10.56 -14.56 10.68
CA LEU A 23 11.21 -13.83 9.59
C LEU A 23 12.73 -14.01 9.65
N LYS A 24 13.34 -13.88 10.83
CA LYS A 24 14.78 -14.11 10.99
C LYS A 24 15.18 -15.52 10.57
N LYS A 25 14.41 -16.54 10.98
CA LYS A 25 14.65 -17.93 10.59
C LYS A 25 14.52 -18.13 9.07
N LEU A 26 13.54 -17.49 8.43
CA LEU A 26 13.36 -17.54 6.97
C LEU A 26 14.61 -17.04 6.24
N TRP A 27 15.25 -15.99 6.76
CA TRP A 27 16.48 -15.44 6.21
C TRP A 27 17.74 -16.28 6.53
N GLU A 28 17.83 -16.88 7.72
CA GLU A 28 18.94 -17.78 8.08
C GLU A 28 18.92 -19.09 7.27
N GLN A 29 17.75 -19.59 6.91
CA GLN A 29 17.61 -20.82 6.10
C GLN A 29 17.92 -20.62 4.62
N SER A 30 18.03 -19.37 4.15
CA SER A 30 18.26 -19.00 2.75
C SER A 30 19.71 -18.63 2.41
N GLU A 31 20.67 -18.96 3.29
CA GLU A 31 22.09 -18.64 3.11
C GLU A 31 22.68 -19.20 1.80
N GLY A 32 23.14 -18.29 0.93
CA GLY A 32 24.04 -18.58 -0.20
C GLY A 32 23.71 -17.90 -1.52
N ALA A 33 22.42 -17.63 -1.82
CA ALA A 33 22.00 -17.07 -3.12
C ALA A 33 20.96 -15.93 -3.03
N MET A 34 20.41 -15.67 -1.84
CA MET A 34 19.32 -14.72 -1.62
C MET A 34 19.82 -13.52 -0.83
N THR A 35 19.47 -12.31 -1.26
CA THR A 35 19.78 -11.05 -0.57
C THR A 35 18.47 -10.35 -0.23
N ARG A 36 18.22 -10.15 1.07
CA ARG A 36 17.11 -9.30 1.55
C ARG A 36 17.38 -7.86 1.13
N ALA A 37 16.43 -7.25 0.44
CA ALA A 37 16.45 -5.82 0.15
C ALA A 37 15.08 -5.22 0.48
N SER A 38 15.10 -4.06 1.12
CA SER A 38 13.90 -3.26 1.35
C SER A 38 14.28 -1.79 1.26
N LEU A 39 13.54 -1.03 0.47
CA LEU A 39 13.70 0.41 0.30
C LEU A 39 12.55 1.21 0.91
N VAL A 40 11.40 0.54 1.13
CA VAL A 40 10.18 1.15 1.68
C VAL A 40 9.43 0.13 2.52
N ASN A 41 8.67 0.61 3.51
CA ASN A 41 7.57 -0.14 4.10
C ASN A 41 6.32 0.13 3.26
N LEU A 42 5.75 -0.89 2.63
CA LEU A 42 4.51 -0.78 1.85
C LEU A 42 3.40 -1.56 2.55
N ALA A 43 2.47 -0.85 3.20
CA ALA A 43 1.25 -1.46 3.71
C ALA A 43 0.13 -1.36 2.67
N VAL A 44 -0.62 -2.44 2.45
CA VAL A 44 -1.82 -2.48 1.61
C VAL A 44 -2.99 -2.90 2.48
N TYR A 45 -3.94 -1.99 2.69
CA TYR A 45 -5.15 -2.23 3.48
C TYR A 45 -6.35 -2.38 2.56
N SER A 46 -7.18 -3.40 2.80
CA SER A 46 -8.42 -3.62 2.06
C SER A 46 -9.46 -4.34 2.90
N GLU A 47 -10.71 -3.92 2.73
CA GLU A 47 -11.88 -4.59 3.33
C GLU A 47 -12.64 -5.49 2.34
N ALA A 48 -12.23 -5.50 1.08
CA ALA A 48 -12.87 -6.34 0.08
C ALA A 48 -12.65 -7.83 0.39
N PRO A 49 -13.69 -8.69 0.27
CA PRO A 49 -13.53 -10.13 0.43
C PRO A 49 -12.50 -10.73 -0.54
N GLY A 50 -11.65 -11.63 -0.02
CA GLY A 50 -10.55 -12.24 -0.77
C GLY A 50 -9.47 -11.25 -1.20
N SER A 51 -9.35 -10.11 -0.51
CA SER A 51 -8.32 -9.10 -0.78
C SER A 51 -6.93 -9.56 -0.40
N LEU A 52 -6.77 -10.42 0.61
CA LEU A 52 -5.47 -10.95 1.03
C LEU A 52 -4.75 -11.66 -0.12
N GLU A 53 -5.42 -12.59 -0.78
CA GLU A 53 -4.85 -13.34 -1.90
C GLU A 53 -4.58 -12.41 -3.09
N LYS A 54 -5.55 -11.56 -3.45
CA LYS A 54 -5.40 -10.60 -4.56
C LYS A 54 -4.22 -9.64 -4.33
N ASN A 55 -4.09 -9.12 -3.12
CA ASN A 55 -3.03 -8.19 -2.77
C ASN A 55 -1.68 -8.90 -2.63
N THR A 56 -1.64 -10.16 -2.20
CA THR A 56 -0.42 -10.98 -2.24
C THR A 56 0.10 -11.15 -3.67
N GLN A 57 -0.79 -11.44 -4.62
CA GLN A 57 -0.43 -11.53 -6.05
C GLN A 57 0.05 -10.18 -6.61
N LEU A 58 -0.55 -9.09 -6.15
CA LEU A 58 -0.16 -7.73 -6.54
C LEU A 58 1.22 -7.37 -5.99
N ILE A 59 1.49 -7.69 -4.72
CA ILE A 59 2.80 -7.48 -4.09
C ILE A 59 3.88 -8.31 -4.80
N ALA A 60 3.60 -9.56 -5.18
CA ALA A 60 4.54 -10.37 -5.95
C ALA A 60 5.01 -9.65 -7.22
N LYS A 61 4.09 -9.00 -7.95
CA LYS A 61 4.40 -8.21 -9.16
C LYS A 61 5.13 -6.91 -8.86
N ILE A 62 4.79 -6.23 -7.77
CA ILE A 62 5.48 -5.00 -7.35
C ILE A 62 6.93 -5.30 -6.98
N THR A 63 7.15 -6.39 -6.25
CA THR A 63 8.47 -6.80 -5.76
C THR A 63 9.41 -7.30 -6.86
N GLU A 64 8.91 -7.59 -8.07
CA GLU A 64 9.76 -7.86 -9.25
C GLU A 64 10.68 -6.68 -9.59
N ASN A 65 10.21 -5.44 -9.37
CA ASN A 65 10.96 -4.23 -9.76
C ASN A 65 11.25 -3.30 -8.57
N HIS A 66 10.62 -3.53 -7.40
CA HIS A 66 10.73 -2.67 -6.23
C HIS A 66 10.95 -3.48 -4.96
N ALA A 67 12.14 -3.39 -4.38
CA ALA A 67 12.43 -4.02 -3.10
C ALA A 67 11.70 -3.30 -1.96
N CYS A 68 10.80 -4.00 -1.25
CA CYS A 68 10.06 -3.44 -0.12
C CYS A 68 9.79 -4.49 0.97
N ARG A 69 9.52 -4.03 2.19
CA ARG A 69 8.80 -4.80 3.20
C ARG A 69 7.32 -4.60 2.94
N ALA A 70 6.63 -5.65 2.51
CA ALA A 70 5.20 -5.59 2.27
C ALA A 70 4.40 -6.00 3.52
N ILE A 71 3.38 -5.23 3.86
CA ILE A 71 2.43 -5.54 4.93
C ILE A 71 1.04 -5.58 4.29
N VAL A 72 0.46 -6.76 4.12
CA VAL A 72 -0.85 -6.92 3.46
C VAL A 72 -1.90 -7.14 4.52
N ILE A 73 -2.88 -6.26 4.62
CA ILE A 73 -3.96 -6.32 5.60
C ILE A 73 -5.29 -6.52 4.88
N GLY A 74 -5.91 -7.68 5.13
CA GLY A 74 -7.32 -7.92 4.85
C GLY A 74 -8.12 -7.69 6.12
N ALA A 75 -9.14 -6.86 6.02
CA ALA A 75 -9.99 -6.48 7.13
C ALA A 75 -11.42 -6.92 6.88
N ASP A 76 -12.03 -7.63 7.83
CA ASP A 76 -13.45 -7.93 7.87
C ASP A 76 -14.03 -7.28 9.12
N CYS A 77 -14.73 -6.16 8.92
CA CYS A 77 -15.19 -5.31 10.01
C CYS A 77 -16.63 -5.58 10.46
N GLU A 78 -17.29 -6.59 9.86
CA GLU A 78 -18.65 -7.01 10.21
C GLU A 78 -18.72 -7.97 11.44
N PRO A 79 -17.80 -8.94 11.63
CA PRO A 79 -17.85 -9.88 12.74
C PRO A 79 -17.77 -9.20 14.12
N LYS A 80 -18.46 -9.77 15.11
CA LYS A 80 -18.40 -9.31 16.51
C LYS A 80 -17.24 -9.89 17.30
N GLN A 81 -16.58 -10.92 16.78
CA GLN A 81 -15.45 -11.55 17.43
C GLN A 81 -14.16 -10.94 16.91
N ASN A 82 -13.26 -10.60 17.82
CA ASN A 82 -11.95 -10.10 17.47
C ASN A 82 -11.02 -11.27 17.20
N ARG A 83 -10.58 -11.41 15.95
CA ARG A 83 -9.58 -12.39 15.56
C ARG A 83 -8.51 -11.71 14.72
N VAL A 84 -7.28 -12.08 14.96
CA VAL A 84 -6.14 -11.66 14.14
C VAL A 84 -5.35 -12.90 13.77
N GLU A 85 -5.19 -13.12 12.47
CA GLU A 85 -4.33 -14.17 11.93
C GLU A 85 -3.20 -13.55 11.14
N ALA A 86 -2.03 -14.18 11.15
CA ALA A 86 -0.86 -13.68 10.47
C ALA A 86 -0.13 -14.78 9.68
N TRP A 87 0.46 -14.37 8.56
CA TRP A 87 1.30 -15.21 7.71
C TRP A 87 2.56 -14.44 7.30
N ILE A 88 3.66 -15.17 7.09
CA ILE A 88 4.88 -14.61 6.51
C ILE A 88 5.26 -15.34 5.23
N SER A 89 5.74 -14.58 4.26
CA SER A 89 6.29 -15.09 3.00
C SER A 89 7.43 -14.20 2.50
N ALA A 90 8.15 -14.69 1.50
CA ALA A 90 9.17 -13.92 0.79
C ALA A 90 8.95 -14.06 -0.72
N HIS A 91 9.01 -12.93 -1.41
CA HIS A 91 8.95 -12.83 -2.87
C HIS A 91 10.37 -12.66 -3.40
N CYS A 92 10.85 -13.63 -4.17
CA CYS A 92 12.23 -13.70 -4.60
C CYS A 92 12.35 -13.73 -6.11
N HIS A 93 13.10 -12.77 -6.65
CA HIS A 93 13.25 -12.58 -8.08
C HIS A 93 14.73 -12.59 -8.45
N ILE A 94 15.05 -13.17 -9.62
CA ILE A 94 16.42 -13.17 -10.14
C ILE A 94 16.73 -11.76 -10.64
N SER A 95 17.83 -11.17 -10.15
CA SER A 95 18.26 -9.84 -10.63
C SER A 95 18.60 -9.90 -12.12
N ARG A 96 18.23 -8.85 -12.87
CA ARG A 96 18.58 -8.70 -14.30
C ARG A 96 20.08 -8.77 -14.58
N ALA A 97 20.93 -8.56 -13.57
CA ALA A 97 22.39 -8.58 -13.66
C ALA A 97 23.05 -9.95 -13.39
N GLY A 98 22.29 -11.02 -13.12
CA GLY A 98 22.84 -12.37 -12.93
C GLY A 98 22.38 -13.08 -11.64
N SER A 99 23.08 -14.17 -11.30
CA SER A 99 22.69 -15.28 -10.39
C SER A 99 22.30 -14.97 -8.93
N LYS A 100 22.15 -13.71 -8.54
CA LYS A 100 21.72 -13.31 -7.19
C LYS A 100 20.21 -13.06 -7.18
N GLN A 101 19.51 -13.70 -6.26
CA GLN A 101 18.08 -13.45 -6.03
C GLN A 101 17.91 -12.31 -5.03
N ILE A 102 17.11 -11.32 -5.40
CA ILE A 102 16.68 -10.25 -4.51
C ILE A 102 15.33 -10.66 -3.94
N CYS A 103 15.21 -10.62 -2.62
CA CYS A 103 14.00 -11.03 -1.93
C CYS A 103 13.40 -9.89 -1.10
N SER A 104 12.08 -9.79 -1.17
CA SER A 104 11.25 -8.89 -0.37
C SER A 104 10.35 -9.71 0.53
N GLU A 105 10.30 -9.38 1.82
CA GLU A 105 9.39 -10.05 2.75
C GLU A 105 7.98 -9.48 2.64
N GLN A 106 7.00 -10.36 2.87
CA GLN A 106 5.61 -10.02 3.02
C GLN A 106 5.12 -10.55 4.37
N ILE A 107 4.45 -9.70 5.12
CA ILE A 107 3.72 -10.05 6.33
C ILE A 107 2.25 -9.80 6.02
N SER A 108 1.41 -10.82 6.18
CA SER A 108 -0.02 -10.75 5.85
C SER A 108 -0.86 -10.86 7.12
N PHE A 109 -1.92 -10.08 7.23
CA PHE A 109 -2.82 -10.05 8.38
C PHE A 109 -4.27 -10.16 7.95
N LEU A 110 -5.02 -11.08 8.56
CA LEU A 110 -6.48 -11.08 8.52
C LEU A 110 -6.99 -10.49 9.84
N LEU A 111 -7.70 -9.38 9.77
CA LEU A 111 -8.30 -8.72 10.93
C LEU A 111 -9.81 -8.92 10.88
N GLU A 112 -10.39 -9.62 11.86
CA GLU A 112 -11.83 -9.72 12.05
C GLU A 112 -12.22 -8.91 13.29
N GLY A 113 -13.27 -8.09 13.20
CA GLY A 113 -13.77 -7.27 14.30
C GLY A 113 -13.58 -5.76 14.08
N PRO A 114 -13.43 -4.93 15.13
CA PRO A 114 -13.22 -3.48 14.99
C PRO A 114 -11.87 -3.12 14.33
N CYS A 115 -11.76 -3.30 13.01
CA CYS A 115 -10.52 -3.26 12.25
C CYS A 115 -9.73 -1.96 12.43
N THR A 116 -10.43 -0.83 12.46
CA THR A 116 -9.83 0.51 12.50
C THR A 116 -9.00 0.75 13.77
N LYS A 117 -9.31 0.07 14.88
CA LYS A 117 -8.58 0.21 16.16
C LYS A 117 -7.30 -0.63 16.21
N LEU A 118 -7.27 -1.76 15.52
CA LEU A 118 -6.13 -2.68 15.56
C LEU A 118 -5.07 -2.34 14.50
N LEU A 119 -5.50 -1.71 13.40
CA LEU A 119 -4.66 -1.41 12.26
C LEU A 119 -3.37 -0.64 12.62
N PRO A 120 -3.39 0.49 13.36
CA PRO A 120 -2.16 1.23 13.63
C PRO A 120 -1.17 0.40 14.46
N SER A 121 -1.66 -0.29 15.49
CA SER A 121 -0.83 -1.13 16.36
C SER A 121 -0.12 -2.25 15.59
N ILE A 122 -0.84 -2.92 14.68
CA ILE A 122 -0.28 -4.00 13.86
C ILE A 122 0.73 -3.46 12.87
N VAL A 123 0.39 -2.41 12.12
CA VAL A 123 1.28 -1.82 11.13
C VAL A 123 2.58 -1.33 11.78
N PHE A 124 2.49 -0.56 12.86
CA PHE A 124 3.64 0.04 13.51
C PHE A 124 4.58 -0.96 14.17
N SER A 125 4.06 -2.10 14.64
CA SER A 125 4.90 -3.16 15.22
C SER A 125 5.77 -3.86 14.18
N HIS A 126 5.47 -3.72 12.88
CA HIS A 126 6.16 -4.44 11.81
C HIS A 126 6.84 -3.52 10.79
N LEU A 127 6.85 -2.21 11.01
CA LEU A 127 7.65 -1.31 10.18
C LEU A 127 9.15 -1.57 10.40
N ASP A 128 9.92 -1.50 9.32
CA ASP A 128 11.37 -1.36 9.39
C ASP A 128 11.69 0.11 9.69
N SER A 129 12.29 0.41 10.84
CA SER A 129 12.31 1.76 11.43
C SER A 129 12.98 2.83 10.58
N ASP A 130 13.88 2.41 9.69
CA ASP A 130 14.72 3.32 8.91
C ASP A 130 14.16 3.60 7.51
N LEU A 131 13.01 3.01 7.17
CA LEU A 131 12.43 3.09 5.84
C LEU A 131 11.13 3.91 5.81
N PRO A 132 10.89 4.67 4.73
CA PRO A 132 9.67 5.45 4.59
C PRO A 132 8.44 4.53 4.55
N PHE A 133 7.34 4.98 5.16
CA PHE A 133 6.09 4.26 5.29
C PHE A 133 5.05 4.73 4.27
N TYR A 134 4.75 3.84 3.31
CA TYR A 134 3.75 4.04 2.27
C TYR A 134 2.52 3.19 2.60
N LEU A 135 1.37 3.84 2.71
CA LEU A 135 0.09 3.20 2.97
C LEU A 135 -0.78 3.26 1.72
N TRP A 136 -1.13 2.10 1.18
CA TRP A 136 -2.15 1.97 0.14
C TRP A 136 -3.48 1.55 0.76
N TRP A 137 -4.42 2.49 0.81
CA TRP A 137 -5.79 2.25 1.23
C TRP A 137 -6.68 1.90 0.04
N GLN A 138 -7.24 0.69 0.01
CA GLN A 138 -8.15 0.24 -1.05
C GLN A 138 -9.60 0.38 -0.61
N GLY A 139 -10.35 1.22 -1.32
CA GLY A 139 -11.75 1.54 -1.03
C GLY A 139 -11.92 2.93 -0.41
N GLU A 140 -13.04 3.13 0.26
CA GLU A 140 -13.35 4.35 1.00
C GLU A 140 -12.65 4.35 2.36
N PHE A 141 -12.20 5.53 2.80
CA PHE A 141 -11.74 5.79 4.14
C PHE A 141 -12.90 5.73 5.14
N HIS A 142 -12.60 5.30 6.36
CA HIS A 142 -13.54 5.23 7.47
C HIS A 142 -13.49 6.48 8.34
N ASP A 143 -14.55 6.77 9.08
CA ASP A 143 -14.58 7.80 10.12
C ASP A 143 -15.04 7.17 11.44
N PRO A 144 -14.34 7.36 12.57
CA PRO A 144 -13.07 8.09 12.72
C PRO A 144 -11.86 7.28 12.26
N MET A 145 -10.92 7.96 11.59
CA MET A 145 -9.56 7.43 11.40
C MET A 145 -8.72 7.73 12.63
N ASP A 146 -7.82 6.81 12.96
CA ASP A 146 -6.89 7.01 14.07
C ASP A 146 -5.82 8.04 13.66
N PRO A 147 -5.73 9.22 14.33
CA PRO A 147 -4.72 10.23 14.02
C PRO A 147 -3.29 9.69 14.16
N GLN A 148 -3.09 8.66 15.00
CA GLN A 148 -1.80 8.01 15.15
C GLN A 148 -1.36 7.36 13.83
N LEU A 149 -2.28 6.84 13.01
CA LEU A 149 -1.94 6.28 11.70
C LEU A 149 -1.29 7.37 10.82
N TRP A 150 -1.95 8.52 10.71
CA TRP A 150 -1.51 9.64 9.87
C TRP A 150 -0.23 10.30 10.33
N ALA A 151 0.06 10.25 11.62
CA ALA A 151 1.29 10.80 12.17
C ALA A 151 2.58 10.20 11.58
N TRP A 152 2.52 8.97 11.04
CA TRP A 152 3.69 8.23 10.55
C TRP A 152 3.66 7.93 9.06
N VAL A 153 2.55 8.16 8.36
CA VAL A 153 2.44 7.88 6.93
C VAL A 153 3.22 8.95 6.15
N ASP A 154 4.23 8.55 5.38
CA ASP A 154 4.95 9.44 4.46
C ASP A 154 4.18 9.65 3.16
N ARG A 155 3.50 8.60 2.70
CA ARG A 155 2.72 8.58 1.45
C ARG A 155 1.46 7.76 1.60
N VAL A 156 0.33 8.35 1.23
CA VAL A 156 -0.94 7.61 1.12
C VAL A 156 -1.30 7.42 -0.34
N ILE A 157 -1.58 6.19 -0.72
CA ILE A 157 -2.04 5.78 -2.05
C ILE A 157 -3.51 5.38 -1.91
N TYR A 158 -4.36 5.93 -2.77
CA TYR A 158 -5.79 5.63 -2.79
C TYR A 158 -6.32 5.74 -4.22
N ASP A 159 -7.56 5.31 -4.44
CA ASP A 159 -8.19 5.36 -5.75
C ASP A 159 -9.55 6.03 -5.68
N SER A 160 -9.60 7.32 -6.01
CA SER A 160 -10.83 8.12 -5.91
C SER A 160 -11.92 7.67 -6.90
N GLN A 161 -11.56 6.87 -7.92
CA GLN A 161 -12.53 6.32 -8.87
C GLN A 161 -13.54 5.39 -8.18
N THR A 162 -13.12 4.76 -7.08
CA THR A 162 -13.91 3.73 -6.38
C THR A 162 -14.86 4.29 -5.33
N TRP A 163 -14.75 5.59 -5.04
CA TRP A 163 -15.56 6.25 -4.01
C TRP A 163 -16.98 6.51 -4.50
N LYS A 164 -17.94 6.30 -3.60
CA LYS A 164 -19.35 6.59 -3.81
C LYS A 164 -19.64 8.05 -3.54
N ASP A 165 -19.04 8.60 -2.49
CA ASP A 165 -19.16 10.02 -2.10
C ASP A 165 -17.78 10.69 -2.10
N PHE A 166 -17.44 11.31 -3.23
CA PHE A 166 -16.14 11.95 -3.41
C PHE A 166 -15.91 13.09 -2.40
N ASP A 167 -16.92 13.91 -2.14
CA ASP A 167 -16.78 15.09 -1.28
C ASP A 167 -16.58 14.70 0.19
N ALA A 168 -17.31 13.67 0.66
CA ALA A 168 -17.08 13.12 1.99
C ALA A 168 -15.68 12.52 2.13
N GLN A 169 -15.24 11.73 1.15
CA GLN A 169 -13.93 11.08 1.18
C GLN A 169 -12.78 12.08 1.06
N MET A 170 -12.91 13.12 0.24
CA MET A 170 -11.90 14.15 0.11
C MET A 170 -11.73 14.95 1.41
N ARG A 171 -12.82 15.21 2.14
CA ARG A 171 -12.75 15.82 3.49
C ARG A 171 -11.96 14.96 4.47
N LEU A 172 -12.09 13.64 4.43
CA LEU A 172 -11.29 12.73 5.27
C LEU A 172 -9.80 12.79 4.90
N VAL A 173 -9.47 12.85 3.61
CA VAL A 173 -8.09 13.02 3.13
C VAL A 173 -7.49 14.37 3.58
N GLU A 174 -8.27 15.45 3.50
CA GLU A 174 -7.85 16.77 3.97
C GLU A 174 -7.62 16.79 5.49
N SER A 175 -8.52 16.19 6.26
CA SER A 175 -8.36 16.03 7.72
C SER A 175 -7.11 15.22 8.05
N ALA A 176 -6.89 14.09 7.37
CA ALA A 176 -5.70 13.27 7.53
C ALA A 176 -4.40 14.06 7.26
N GLN A 177 -4.41 14.92 6.24
CA GLN A 177 -3.27 15.78 5.93
C GLN A 177 -3.03 16.84 7.02
N GLN A 178 -4.09 17.36 7.66
CA GLN A 178 -3.98 18.33 8.76
C GLN A 178 -3.50 17.69 10.06
N GLU A 179 -3.88 16.45 10.33
CA GLU A 179 -3.49 15.68 11.52
C GLU A 179 -2.06 15.11 11.45
N ALA A 180 -1.52 15.02 10.24
CA ALA A 180 -0.18 14.49 10.02
C ALA A 180 0.91 15.36 10.67
N LYS A 181 1.85 14.72 11.37
CA LYS A 181 3.01 15.40 11.97
C LYS A 181 3.97 15.99 10.94
N GLN A 182 3.96 15.42 9.74
CA GLN A 182 4.80 15.80 8.62
C GLN A 182 3.96 15.82 7.34
N ARG A 183 4.49 16.45 6.28
CA ARG A 183 3.77 16.54 5.02
C ARG A 183 3.59 15.15 4.40
N ILE A 184 2.36 14.64 4.41
CA ILE A 184 1.99 13.42 3.67
C ILE A 184 1.95 13.71 2.17
N VAL A 185 2.49 12.80 1.37
CA VAL A 185 2.31 12.82 -0.08
C VAL A 185 1.05 12.05 -0.46
N LEU A 186 0.03 12.76 -0.95
CA LEU A 186 -1.22 12.17 -1.46
C LEU A 186 -1.01 11.62 -2.88
N CYS A 187 -1.41 10.37 -3.11
CA CYS A 187 -1.26 9.68 -4.40
C CYS A 187 -2.59 9.06 -4.84
N ASP A 188 -3.37 9.82 -5.59
CA ASP A 188 -4.59 9.30 -6.22
C ASP A 188 -4.26 8.53 -7.52
N LEU A 189 -4.59 7.25 -7.54
CA LEU A 189 -4.46 6.39 -8.72
C LEU A 189 -5.38 6.85 -9.85
N ASN A 190 -6.57 7.36 -9.54
CA ASN A 190 -7.48 7.88 -10.54
C ASN A 190 -6.89 9.13 -11.24
N TRP A 191 -6.31 10.05 -10.46
CA TRP A 191 -5.57 11.20 -10.99
C TRP A 191 -4.41 10.82 -11.90
N THR A 192 -3.75 9.69 -11.60
CA THR A 192 -2.67 9.13 -12.42
C THR A 192 -3.21 8.55 -13.74
N ARG A 193 -4.36 7.87 -13.72
CA ARG A 193 -5.02 7.37 -14.94
C ARG A 193 -5.40 8.50 -15.90
N LEU A 194 -5.68 9.68 -15.38
CA LEU A 194 -6.02 10.87 -16.18
C LEU A 194 -4.81 11.61 -16.77
N ASP A 195 -3.58 11.11 -16.61
CA ASP A 195 -2.34 11.76 -17.10
C ASP A 195 -2.44 12.22 -18.55
N LYS A 196 -2.90 11.34 -19.46
CA LYS A 196 -2.97 11.66 -20.90
C LYS A 196 -4.04 12.70 -21.22
N VAL A 197 -5.17 12.68 -20.51
CA VAL A 197 -6.23 13.69 -20.68
C VAL A 197 -5.74 15.04 -20.17
N ARG A 198 -5.11 15.06 -18.99
CA ARG A 198 -4.52 16.27 -18.40
C ARG A 198 -3.46 16.87 -19.32
N PHE A 199 -2.59 16.03 -19.89
CA PHE A 199 -1.59 16.46 -20.85
C PHE A 199 -2.23 17.07 -22.11
N ALA A 200 -3.22 16.40 -22.71
CA ALA A 200 -3.92 16.94 -23.89
C ALA A 200 -4.65 18.27 -23.60
N LEU A 201 -5.25 18.40 -22.40
CA LEU A 201 -5.88 19.65 -21.97
C LEU A 201 -4.85 20.78 -21.83
N ALA A 202 -3.69 20.49 -21.21
CA ALA A 202 -2.61 21.46 -21.06
C ALA A 202 -2.09 21.95 -22.43
N GLN A 203 -1.98 21.05 -23.43
CA GLN A 203 -1.50 21.37 -24.77
C GLN A 203 -2.34 22.44 -25.49
N PHE A 204 -3.63 22.59 -25.19
CA PHE A 204 -4.43 23.69 -25.77
C PHE A 204 -3.92 25.07 -25.35
N PHE A 205 -3.21 25.16 -24.23
CA PHE A 205 -2.70 26.39 -23.67
C PHE A 205 -1.19 26.61 -23.91
N ASP A 206 -0.48 25.62 -24.45
CA ASP A 206 0.95 25.74 -24.78
C ASP A 206 1.21 26.69 -25.97
N HIS A 207 0.20 26.92 -26.82
CA HIS A 207 0.33 27.83 -27.94
C HIS A 207 0.23 29.30 -27.47
N PRO A 208 1.18 30.20 -27.82
CA PRO A 208 1.17 31.59 -27.35
C PRO A 208 -0.13 32.35 -27.63
N ALA A 209 -0.81 32.02 -28.74
CA ALA A 209 -2.12 32.60 -29.07
C ALA A 209 -3.22 32.24 -28.07
N SER A 210 -3.06 31.20 -27.25
CA SER A 210 -4.03 30.77 -26.22
C SER A 210 -3.81 31.45 -24.87
N HIS A 211 -2.69 32.15 -24.66
CA HIS A 211 -2.33 32.71 -23.34
C HIS A 211 -3.34 33.75 -22.82
N HIS A 212 -4.03 34.48 -23.71
CA HIS A 212 -5.08 35.43 -23.32
C HIS A 212 -6.28 34.75 -22.62
N ARG A 213 -6.41 33.42 -22.72
CA ARG A 213 -7.47 32.66 -22.03
C ARG A 213 -7.13 32.34 -20.58
N PHE A 214 -5.87 32.46 -20.16
CA PHE A 214 -5.53 32.28 -18.75
C PHE A 214 -6.14 33.38 -17.87
N SER A 215 -6.22 34.62 -18.36
CA SER A 215 -6.84 35.72 -17.62
C SER A 215 -8.37 35.60 -17.50
N THR A 216 -9.00 34.66 -18.20
CA THR A 216 -10.44 34.38 -18.10
C THR A 216 -10.75 33.20 -17.18
N ILE A 217 -9.73 32.58 -16.57
CA ILE A 217 -9.92 31.51 -15.58
C ILE A 217 -10.15 32.18 -14.23
N ASP A 218 -11.42 32.27 -13.82
CA ASP A 218 -11.81 32.91 -12.55
C ASP A 218 -11.44 32.06 -11.32
N SER A 219 -11.53 30.73 -11.44
CA SER A 219 -11.11 29.80 -10.39
C SER A 219 -10.80 28.41 -10.95
N ALA A 220 -9.85 27.71 -10.34
CA ALA A 220 -9.52 26.31 -10.62
C ALA A 220 -9.82 25.42 -9.41
N ARG A 221 -10.91 25.74 -8.69
CA ARG A 221 -11.42 24.93 -7.58
C ARG A 221 -12.41 23.90 -8.08
#